data_AF-A0A3D5EKA3-F1
#
_entry.id   AF-A0A3D5EKA3-F1
#
_cell.length_a   1.000
_cell.length_b   1.000
_cell.length_c   1.000
_cell.angle_alpha   90.00
_cell.angle_beta   90.00
_cell.angle_gamma   90.00
#
_symmetry.space_group_name_H-M   'P 1'
#
loop_
_entity.id
_entity.type
_entity.pdbx_description
1 polymer ?
#
loop_
_entity_poly.entity_id
_entity_poly.type
_entity_poly.pdbx_seq_one_letter_code
_entity_poly.pdbx_strand_id
1 'polypeptide(L)'
;MTLHTNSPLVEQRADPFVHKHSDGFYYFTGSVPTYDRIELRKSATLEGLKDAETFDIWFKHDSGPMSRHIWAPEIHYLDGKWYIYFAASEEQDIWALRPYVLECKGQDPLNDEWVELGMMQAADGDEKSFTDFSLDATIFENNGKRYFCWAEKTGGQFAASNLYLAEMESPIKLKTAQFMLTTPDYDWERVDFWVNEGPAVLKNNGKIFIAFSASATGACYCMGYMEADENSDLLDRNSWAKTRMPVL
;
A
#
# COMPACT_ATOMS: atom_id res chain seq x y z
N MET A 1 -21.04 -15.16 -23.65
CA MET A 1 -19.67 -14.73 -23.30
C MET A 1 -19.60 -13.25 -23.50
N THR A 2 -19.72 -12.46 -22.43
CA THR A 2 -19.42 -11.03 -22.48
C THR A 2 -17.91 -10.93 -22.70
N LEU A 3 -17.51 -10.39 -23.85
CA LEU A 3 -16.12 -9.99 -24.07
C LEU A 3 -15.83 -8.87 -23.07
N HIS A 4 -15.17 -9.21 -21.97
CA HIS A 4 -14.59 -8.21 -21.09
C HIS A 4 -13.44 -7.55 -21.87
N THR A 5 -13.67 -6.34 -22.36
CA THR A 5 -12.59 -5.50 -22.87
C THR A 5 -11.77 -5.05 -21.67
N ASN A 6 -10.46 -5.30 -21.67
CA ASN A 6 -9.50 -4.71 -20.72
C ASN A 6 -9.33 -3.21 -20.99
N SER A 7 -10.42 -2.46 -20.88
CA SER A 7 -10.40 -1.01 -20.97
C SER A 7 -10.00 -0.46 -19.61
N PRO A 8 -9.04 0.48 -19.54
CA PRO A 8 -8.68 1.11 -18.27
C PRO A 8 -9.89 1.85 -17.70
N LEU A 9 -10.10 1.73 -16.38
CA LEU A 9 -11.13 2.48 -15.67
C LEU A 9 -10.75 3.96 -15.58
N VAL A 10 -9.50 4.24 -15.19
CA VAL A 10 -8.90 5.56 -15.17
C VAL A 10 -7.55 5.48 -15.88
N GLU A 11 -7.39 6.27 -16.95
CA GLU A 11 -6.14 6.27 -17.72
C GLU A 11 -4.99 6.92 -16.95
N GLN A 12 -3.77 6.45 -17.22
CA GLN A 12 -2.53 7.01 -16.65
C GLN A 12 -2.56 7.09 -15.12
N ARG A 13 -3.06 6.05 -14.46
CA ARG A 13 -2.97 5.86 -13.02
C ARG A 13 -2.37 4.49 -12.74
N ALA A 14 -1.21 4.50 -12.10
CA ALA A 14 -0.62 3.29 -11.53
C ALA A 14 -1.11 3.12 -10.09
N ASP A 15 -0.86 1.94 -9.52
CA ASP A 15 -1.13 1.62 -8.12
C ASP A 15 -2.55 2.01 -7.67
N PRO A 16 -3.60 1.57 -8.39
CA PRO A 16 -4.96 2.04 -8.14
C PRO A 16 -5.50 1.49 -6.82
N PHE A 17 -5.96 2.39 -5.96
CA PHE A 17 -6.66 2.02 -4.73
C PHE A 17 -8.09 2.54 -4.74
N VAL A 18 -9.04 1.66 -4.41
CA VAL A 18 -10.46 2.01 -4.30
C VAL A 18 -10.99 1.63 -2.92
N HIS A 19 -11.48 2.63 -2.19
CA HIS A 19 -12.18 2.44 -0.93
C HIS A 19 -13.69 2.64 -1.13
N LYS A 20 -14.50 1.62 -0.84
CA LYS A 20 -15.95 1.79 -0.76
C LYS A 20 -16.33 2.18 0.66
N HIS A 21 -16.83 3.39 0.84
CA HIS A 21 -17.21 3.91 2.14
C HIS A 21 -18.69 3.68 2.48
N SER A 22 -19.04 3.84 3.75
CA SER A 22 -20.40 3.66 4.27
C SER A 22 -21.36 4.77 3.85
N ASP A 23 -20.86 5.91 3.36
CA ASP A 23 -21.65 6.98 2.75
C ASP A 23 -22.23 6.61 1.37
N GLY A 24 -21.86 5.44 0.83
CA GLY A 24 -22.34 4.93 -0.46
C GLY A 24 -21.44 5.29 -1.65
N PHE A 25 -20.30 5.94 -1.43
CA PHE A 25 -19.36 6.30 -2.49
C PHE A 25 -18.12 5.39 -2.53
N TYR A 26 -17.59 5.24 -3.72
CA TYR A 26 -16.24 4.76 -3.99
C TYR A 26 -15.30 5.95 -4.04
N TYR A 27 -14.23 5.91 -3.27
CA TYR A 27 -13.12 6.85 -3.30
C TYR A 27 -11.95 6.18 -4.02
N PHE A 28 -11.37 6.86 -5.00
CA PHE A 28 -10.25 6.37 -5.79
C PHE A 28 -9.05 7.30 -5.65
N THR A 29 -7.89 6.69 -5.53
CA THR A 29 -6.58 7.33 -5.68
C THR A 29 -5.64 6.38 -6.42
N GLY A 30 -4.49 6.89 -6.83
CA GLY A 30 -3.43 6.13 -7.45
C GLY A 30 -2.25 7.02 -7.80
N SER A 31 -1.12 6.41 -8.12
CA SER A 31 0.09 7.13 -8.54
C SER A 31 -0.16 7.88 -9.85
N VAL A 32 0.02 9.20 -9.81
CA VAL A 32 0.01 10.06 -11.00
C VAL A 32 1.34 9.96 -11.75
N PRO A 33 1.40 10.12 -13.08
CA PRO A 33 2.64 9.92 -13.85
C PRO A 33 3.80 10.84 -13.46
N THR A 34 3.47 12.00 -12.88
CA THR A 34 4.44 12.99 -12.41
C THR A 34 5.00 12.69 -11.02
N TYR A 35 4.37 11.79 -10.26
CA TYR A 35 4.73 11.41 -8.89
C TYR A 35 4.95 12.61 -7.96
N ASP A 36 4.10 13.63 -8.07
CA ASP A 36 4.27 14.93 -7.41
C ASP A 36 3.16 15.35 -6.46
N ARG A 37 2.09 14.55 -6.36
CA ARG A 37 0.91 14.85 -5.56
C ARG A 37 0.10 13.60 -5.30
N ILE A 38 -0.86 13.73 -4.38
CA ILE A 38 -1.93 12.78 -4.17
C ILE A 38 -3.22 13.39 -4.70
N GLU A 39 -3.93 12.64 -5.53
CA GLU A 39 -5.25 13.02 -6.01
C GLU A 39 -6.34 12.08 -5.46
N LEU A 40 -7.55 12.62 -5.32
CA LEU A 40 -8.75 11.87 -4.99
C LEU A 40 -9.86 12.17 -5.97
N ARG A 41 -10.68 11.16 -6.24
CA ARG A 41 -11.99 11.31 -6.89
C ARG A 41 -12.98 10.39 -6.21
N LYS A 42 -14.28 10.70 -6.32
CA LYS A 42 -15.33 9.83 -5.80
C LYS A 42 -16.49 9.67 -6.76
N SER A 43 -17.15 8.51 -6.71
CA SER A 43 -18.36 8.23 -7.47
C SER A 43 -19.25 7.21 -6.75
N ALA A 44 -20.56 7.26 -6.98
CA ALA A 44 -21.50 6.30 -6.41
C ALA A 44 -21.37 4.88 -7.04
N THR A 45 -20.67 4.77 -8.18
CA THR A 45 -20.43 3.50 -8.89
C THR A 45 -18.96 3.40 -9.29
N LEU A 46 -18.45 2.17 -9.47
CA LEU A 46 -17.07 1.97 -9.93
C LEU A 46 -16.87 2.57 -11.32
N GLU A 47 -17.80 2.32 -12.25
CA GLU A 47 -17.75 2.81 -13.62
C GLU A 47 -17.74 4.35 -13.68
N GLY A 48 -18.47 4.99 -12.78
CA GLY A 48 -18.52 6.44 -12.69
C GLY A 48 -17.22 7.09 -12.22
N LEU A 49 -16.23 6.34 -11.70
CA LEU A 49 -14.89 6.87 -11.38
C LEU A 49 -14.14 7.35 -12.62
N LYS A 50 -14.49 6.80 -13.80
CA LYS A 50 -13.90 7.17 -15.09
C LYS A 50 -14.06 8.66 -15.40
N ASP A 51 -15.24 9.20 -15.14
CA ASP A 51 -15.63 10.58 -15.48
C ASP A 51 -15.72 11.50 -14.24
N ALA A 52 -15.39 10.98 -13.06
CA ALA A 52 -15.44 11.74 -11.81
C ALA A 52 -14.39 12.87 -11.81
N GLU A 53 -14.78 14.03 -11.28
CA GLU A 53 -13.88 15.15 -11.04
C GLU A 53 -12.74 14.72 -10.10
N THR A 54 -11.54 15.21 -10.40
CA THR A 54 -10.30 14.87 -9.71
C THR A 54 -9.84 16.06 -8.89
N PHE A 55 -9.50 15.81 -7.62
CA PHE A 55 -9.07 16.81 -6.65
C PHE A 55 -7.64 16.49 -6.22
N ASP A 56 -6.73 17.44 -6.39
CA ASP A 56 -5.38 17.34 -5.83
C ASP A 56 -5.43 17.77 -4.37
N ILE A 57 -5.30 16.81 -3.44
CA ILE A 57 -5.54 17.04 -2.00
C ILE A 57 -4.25 17.28 -1.22
N TRP A 58 -3.10 16.91 -1.78
CA TRP A 58 -1.79 17.15 -1.18
C TRP A 58 -0.70 17.14 -2.27
N PHE A 59 0.31 18.00 -2.12
CA PHE A 59 1.45 18.11 -3.06
C PHE A 59 2.76 17.82 -2.35
N LYS A 60 3.72 17.25 -3.09
CA LYS A 60 5.09 17.04 -2.62
C LYS A 60 5.68 18.33 -2.06
N HIS A 61 6.61 18.18 -1.11
CA HIS A 61 7.39 19.31 -0.61
C HIS A 61 8.35 19.84 -1.68
N ASP A 62 8.77 21.09 -1.52
CA ASP A 62 9.80 21.68 -2.37
C ASP A 62 11.18 21.06 -2.09
N SER A 63 11.47 20.74 -0.83
CA SER A 63 12.75 20.19 -0.36
C SER A 63 12.57 19.34 0.90
N GLY A 64 13.57 18.52 1.24
CA GLY A 64 13.54 17.65 2.43
C GLY A 64 12.69 16.39 2.25
N PRO A 65 12.30 15.72 3.35
CA PRO A 65 11.37 14.58 3.31
C PRO A 65 10.11 14.88 2.50
N MET A 66 9.52 13.86 1.87
CA MET A 66 8.30 14.00 1.07
C MET A 66 8.39 14.94 -0.14
N SER A 67 9.60 15.21 -0.67
CA SER A 67 9.80 16.12 -1.81
C SER A 67 9.94 15.43 -3.16
N ARG A 68 10.06 14.10 -3.22
CA ARG A 68 10.21 13.30 -4.45
C ARG A 68 9.44 11.99 -4.37
N HIS A 69 9.12 11.42 -5.54
CA HIS A 69 8.54 10.08 -5.70
C HIS A 69 7.30 9.81 -4.83
N ILE A 70 6.25 10.61 -5.00
CA ILE A 70 4.97 10.41 -4.30
C ILE A 70 4.25 9.21 -4.92
N TRP A 71 4.29 8.06 -4.25
CA TRP A 71 3.89 6.76 -4.79
C TRP A 71 2.80 6.08 -3.95
N ALA A 72 1.97 5.31 -4.67
CA ALA A 72 0.99 4.34 -4.17
C ALA A 72 0.17 4.82 -2.97
N PRO A 73 -0.56 5.94 -3.09
CA PRO A 73 -1.46 6.35 -2.02
C PRO A 73 -2.59 5.33 -1.83
N GLU A 74 -2.92 5.01 -0.59
CA GLU A 74 -4.14 4.29 -0.21
C GLU A 74 -4.97 5.11 0.77
N ILE A 75 -6.26 5.29 0.50
CA ILE A 75 -7.19 6.01 1.38
C ILE A 75 -7.96 5.04 2.29
N HIS A 76 -7.87 5.24 3.60
CA HIS A 76 -8.51 4.40 4.61
C HIS A 76 -9.39 5.24 5.53
N TYR A 77 -10.49 4.66 6.01
CA TYR A 77 -11.30 5.26 7.07
C TYR A 77 -11.13 4.45 8.36
N LEU A 78 -10.43 5.01 9.33
CA LEU A 78 -10.03 4.36 10.58
C LEU A 78 -10.45 5.25 11.75
N ASP A 79 -11.00 4.65 12.82
CA ASP A 79 -11.29 5.35 14.08
C ASP A 79 -12.13 6.65 13.90
N GLY A 80 -13.01 6.68 12.89
CA GLY A 80 -13.85 7.85 12.57
C GLY A 80 -13.18 8.95 11.76
N LYS A 81 -12.00 8.69 11.18
CA LYS A 81 -11.22 9.67 10.41
C LYS A 81 -10.68 9.06 9.12
N TRP A 82 -10.38 9.93 8.16
CA TRP A 82 -9.71 9.54 6.93
C TRP A 82 -8.20 9.63 7.07
N TYR A 83 -7.51 8.60 6.57
CA TYR A 83 -6.07 8.51 6.49
C TYR A 83 -5.64 8.20 5.07
N ILE A 84 -4.51 8.75 4.64
CA ILE A 84 -3.83 8.32 3.41
C ILE A 84 -2.45 7.83 3.77
N TYR A 85 -2.14 6.60 3.37
CA TYR A 85 -0.81 6.02 3.47
C TYR A 85 -0.16 6.10 2.09
N PHE A 86 1.06 6.60 2.00
CA PHE A 86 1.78 6.75 0.74
C PHE A 86 3.28 6.62 0.98
N ALA A 87 4.06 6.41 -0.08
CA ALA A 87 5.51 6.46 -0.01
C ALA A 87 6.04 7.75 -0.63
N ALA A 88 7.12 8.27 -0.06
CA ALA A 88 7.85 9.39 -0.65
C ALA A 88 9.33 9.32 -0.28
N SER A 89 10.16 9.98 -1.06
CA SER A 89 11.59 10.17 -0.77
C SER A 89 11.92 11.67 -0.66
N GLU A 90 13.20 11.97 -0.47
CA GLU A 90 13.71 13.34 -0.45
C GLU A 90 14.56 13.67 -1.67
N GLU A 91 14.79 14.96 -1.92
CA GLU A 91 15.60 15.44 -3.05
C GLU A 91 17.06 15.01 -2.93
N GLN A 92 17.58 14.94 -1.71
CA GLN A 92 18.96 14.60 -1.40
C GLN A 92 19.26 13.12 -1.66
N ASP A 93 18.27 12.25 -1.48
CA ASP A 93 18.33 10.83 -1.81
C ASP A 93 16.95 10.35 -2.29
N ILE A 94 16.80 10.35 -3.62
CA ILE A 94 15.53 9.98 -4.26
C ILE A 94 15.16 8.50 -4.11
N TRP A 95 16.09 7.67 -3.61
CA TRP A 95 15.86 6.26 -3.35
C TRP A 95 15.70 5.95 -1.86
N ALA A 96 15.78 6.96 -0.99
CA ALA A 96 15.41 6.86 0.42
C ALA A 96 13.88 6.94 0.60
N LEU A 97 13.11 6.07 -0.07
CA LEU A 97 11.66 6.02 0.08
C LEU A 97 11.27 5.55 1.48
N ARG A 98 10.32 6.25 2.10
CA ARG A 98 9.72 5.89 3.39
C ARG A 98 8.19 6.02 3.31
N PRO A 99 7.45 5.25 4.13
CA PRO A 99 6.01 5.39 4.26
C PRO A 99 5.64 6.59 5.14
N TYR A 100 4.68 7.39 4.67
CA TYR A 100 4.14 8.58 5.33
C TYR A 100 2.62 8.48 5.45
N VAL A 101 2.05 9.25 6.37
CA VAL A 101 0.61 9.28 6.61
C VAL A 101 0.07 10.70 6.64
N LEU A 102 -1.04 10.90 5.95
CA LEU A 102 -1.89 12.08 6.09
C LEU A 102 -3.14 11.74 6.89
N GLU A 103 -3.63 12.66 7.69
CA GLU A 103 -4.95 12.60 8.35
C GLU A 103 -5.83 13.75 7.85
N CYS A 104 -7.07 13.46 7.47
CA CYS A 104 -8.04 14.50 7.16
C CYS A 104 -8.64 15.07 8.45
N LYS A 105 -8.66 16.40 8.59
CA LYS A 105 -9.25 17.09 9.75
C LYS A 105 -10.77 17.04 9.79
N GLY A 106 -11.41 16.76 8.66
CA GLY A 106 -12.86 16.73 8.52
C GLY A 106 -13.40 15.37 8.07
N GLN A 107 -14.52 15.39 7.36
CA GLN A 107 -15.22 14.18 6.89
C GLN A 107 -15.47 14.19 5.38
N ASP A 108 -15.20 15.31 4.69
CA ASP A 108 -15.19 15.38 3.24
C ASP A 108 -13.74 15.38 2.73
N PRO A 109 -13.13 14.20 2.47
CA PRO A 109 -11.71 14.07 2.15
C PRO A 109 -11.29 14.75 0.84
N LEU A 110 -12.24 15.23 0.04
CA LEU A 110 -11.98 15.98 -1.20
C LEU A 110 -11.78 17.49 -0.95
N ASN A 111 -12.32 18.03 0.15
CA ASN A 111 -12.40 19.48 0.39
C ASN A 111 -11.82 19.90 1.74
N ASP A 112 -11.82 19.01 2.73
CA ASP A 112 -11.31 19.29 4.07
C ASP A 112 -9.77 19.22 4.11
N GLU A 113 -9.17 19.93 5.08
CA GLU A 113 -7.72 20.03 5.24
C GLU A 113 -7.08 18.68 5.62
N TRP A 114 -6.03 18.31 4.90
CA TRP A 114 -5.16 17.18 5.26
C TRP A 114 -3.93 17.65 6.03
N VAL A 115 -3.61 16.95 7.11
CA VAL A 115 -2.40 17.18 7.91
C VAL A 115 -1.44 16.03 7.81
N GLU A 116 -0.15 16.34 7.71
CA GLU A 116 0.92 15.35 7.77
C GLU A 116 1.11 14.87 9.22
N LEU A 117 0.95 13.57 9.42
CA LEU A 117 1.38 12.92 10.67
C LEU A 117 2.86 12.57 10.66
N GLY A 118 3.48 12.62 9.47
CA GLY A 118 4.88 12.30 9.24
C GLY A 118 5.08 10.84 8.81
N MET A 119 6.32 10.40 8.97
CA MET A 119 6.75 9.03 8.64
C MET A 119 6.12 8.02 9.61
N MET A 120 5.74 6.84 9.11
CA MET A 120 5.32 5.73 9.97
C MET A 120 6.35 5.42 11.05
N GLN A 121 5.87 5.17 12.26
CA GLN A 121 6.71 4.94 13.43
C GLN A 121 6.84 3.44 13.70
N ALA A 122 8.08 2.98 13.88
CA ALA A 122 8.37 1.63 14.32
C ALA A 122 7.86 1.39 15.75
N ALA A 123 7.74 0.11 16.13
CA ALA A 123 7.43 -0.26 17.50
C ALA A 123 8.57 0.10 18.45
N ASP A 124 8.28 0.27 19.73
CA ASP A 124 9.31 0.58 20.72
C ASP A 124 10.39 -0.52 20.74
N GLY A 125 11.64 -0.13 20.46
CA GLY A 125 12.79 -1.05 20.40
C GLY A 125 12.97 -1.78 19.06
N ASP A 126 12.16 -1.49 18.04
CA ASP A 126 12.38 -1.97 16.69
C ASP A 126 13.33 -1.04 15.92
N GLU A 127 14.55 -1.52 15.70
CA GLU A 127 15.61 -0.78 14.99
C GLU A 127 15.66 -1.09 13.48
N LYS A 128 14.68 -1.84 12.95
CA LYS A 128 14.71 -2.32 11.55
C LYS A 128 13.63 -1.71 10.69
N SER A 129 12.40 -1.62 11.19
CA SER A 129 11.27 -1.11 10.41
C SER A 129 11.55 0.28 9.86
N PHE A 130 11.30 0.46 8.57
CA PHE A 130 11.38 1.74 7.87
C PHE A 130 12.78 2.37 7.88
N THR A 131 13.83 1.56 8.07
CA THR A 131 15.21 2.08 8.09
C THR A 131 15.84 2.09 6.70
N ASP A 132 15.28 1.35 5.74
CA ASP A 132 15.69 1.29 4.33
C ASP A 132 14.50 1.63 3.40
N PHE A 133 14.68 1.50 2.09
CA PHE A 133 13.63 1.70 1.07
C PHE A 133 12.35 0.94 1.43
N SER A 134 11.29 1.71 1.72
CA SER A 134 10.02 1.20 2.27
C SER A 134 8.83 1.92 1.61
N LEU A 135 7.84 1.16 1.15
CA LEU A 135 6.71 1.64 0.33
C LEU A 135 5.50 0.71 0.38
N ASP A 136 4.46 1.06 -0.38
CA ASP A 136 3.27 0.25 -0.66
C ASP A 136 2.58 -0.27 0.59
N ALA A 137 2.32 0.65 1.51
CA ALA A 137 1.64 0.31 2.75
C ALA A 137 0.14 0.07 2.51
N THR A 138 -0.37 -1.06 3.00
CA THR A 138 -1.80 -1.33 3.12
C THR A 138 -2.17 -1.72 4.55
N ILE A 139 -3.42 -1.43 4.92
CA ILE A 139 -3.97 -1.65 6.27
C ILE A 139 -5.13 -2.62 6.22
N PHE A 140 -5.22 -3.52 7.19
CA PHE A 140 -6.41 -4.34 7.39
C PHE A 140 -6.67 -4.67 8.85
N GLU A 141 -7.92 -5.02 9.16
CA GLU A 141 -8.35 -5.44 10.49
C GLU A 141 -8.74 -6.91 10.53
N ASN A 142 -8.33 -7.60 11.60
CA ASN A 142 -8.70 -8.96 11.86
C ASN A 142 -8.76 -9.26 13.36
N ASN A 143 -9.85 -9.87 13.82
CA ASN A 143 -10.04 -10.29 15.22
C ASN A 143 -9.73 -9.19 16.25
N GLY A 144 -10.18 -7.96 15.98
CA GLY A 144 -10.00 -6.80 16.87
C GLY A 144 -8.60 -6.19 16.87
N LYS A 145 -7.73 -6.64 15.96
CA LYS A 145 -6.40 -6.09 15.74
C LYS A 145 -6.32 -5.42 14.37
N ARG A 146 -5.48 -4.41 14.27
CA ARG A 146 -5.14 -3.73 13.01
C ARG A 146 -3.71 -4.08 12.63
N TYR A 147 -3.49 -4.32 11.34
CA TYR A 147 -2.21 -4.72 10.81
C TYR A 147 -1.77 -3.77 9.69
N PHE A 148 -0.47 -3.49 9.67
CA PHE A 148 0.23 -2.75 8.63
C PHE A 148 1.03 -3.75 7.82
N CYS A 149 0.79 -3.82 6.51
CA CYS A 149 1.55 -4.66 5.58
C CYS A 149 2.21 -3.76 4.54
N TRP A 150 3.51 -3.94 4.29
CA TRP A 150 4.28 -3.05 3.43
C TRP A 150 5.42 -3.78 2.75
N ALA A 151 5.98 -3.13 1.73
CA ALA A 151 7.19 -3.57 1.06
C ALA A 151 8.41 -2.85 1.64
N GLU A 152 9.48 -3.58 1.95
CA GLU A 152 10.73 -2.99 2.39
C GLU A 152 11.94 -3.80 1.89
N LYS A 153 12.99 -3.09 1.45
CA LYS A 153 14.25 -3.70 1.05
C LYS A 153 15.10 -3.98 2.28
N THR A 154 15.63 -5.19 2.39
CA THR A 154 16.66 -5.50 3.41
C THR A 154 17.82 -6.28 2.81
N GLY A 155 19.04 -5.96 3.26
CA GLY A 155 20.26 -6.67 2.82
C GLY A 155 21.25 -5.85 1.96
N GLY A 156 21.10 -4.52 1.88
CA GLY A 156 22.06 -3.63 1.20
C GLY A 156 22.02 -3.68 -0.33
N GLN A 157 23.18 -3.62 -1.00
CA GLN A 157 23.30 -3.40 -2.45
C GLN A 157 22.63 -4.48 -3.34
N PHE A 158 22.38 -5.67 -2.81
CA PHE A 158 21.66 -6.77 -3.48
C PHE A 158 20.37 -7.16 -2.74
N ALA A 159 19.81 -6.22 -1.97
CA ALA A 159 18.59 -6.43 -1.20
C ALA A 159 17.41 -6.78 -2.10
N ALA A 160 16.69 -7.82 -1.72
CA ALA A 160 15.35 -8.07 -2.19
C ALA A 160 14.37 -7.10 -1.52
N SER A 161 13.33 -6.68 -2.24
CA SER A 161 12.14 -6.09 -1.61
C SER A 161 11.26 -7.23 -1.10
N ASN A 162 10.99 -7.22 0.20
CA ASN A 162 10.18 -8.23 0.88
C ASN A 162 8.87 -7.61 1.35
N LEU A 163 7.86 -8.44 1.62
CA LEU A 163 6.71 -7.98 2.38
C LEU A 163 6.90 -8.24 3.86
N TYR A 164 6.54 -7.24 4.65
CA TYR A 164 6.48 -7.29 6.09
C TYR A 164 5.06 -7.05 6.58
N LEU A 165 4.80 -7.54 7.80
CA LEU A 165 3.53 -7.40 8.49
C LEU A 165 3.80 -7.08 9.96
N ALA A 166 3.02 -6.18 10.55
CA ALA A 166 3.09 -5.85 11.96
C ALA A 166 1.71 -5.44 12.50
N GLU A 167 1.44 -5.71 13.78
CA GLU A 167 0.26 -5.17 14.47
C GLU A 167 0.47 -3.66 14.70
N MET A 168 -0.57 -2.85 14.60
CA MET A 168 -0.53 -1.40 14.81
C MET A 168 -0.97 -1.01 16.23
N GLU A 169 -0.30 -0.02 16.81
CA GLU A 169 -0.68 0.62 18.08
C GLU A 169 -1.64 1.78 17.83
N SER A 170 -1.39 2.53 16.76
CA SER A 170 -2.20 3.68 16.32
C SER A 170 -2.11 3.80 14.79
N PRO A 171 -2.90 4.67 14.13
CA PRO A 171 -2.82 4.88 12.69
C PRO A 171 -1.42 5.22 12.15
N ILE A 172 -0.50 5.71 12.98
CA ILE A 172 0.86 6.13 12.58
C ILE A 172 1.97 5.28 13.23
N LYS A 173 1.66 4.31 14.08
CA LYS A 173 2.67 3.59 14.88
C LYS A 173 2.44 2.09 14.93
N LEU A 174 3.49 1.32 14.68
CA LEU A 174 3.52 -0.13 14.87
C LEU A 174 3.55 -0.48 16.37
N LYS A 175 2.87 -1.55 16.74
CA LYS A 175 2.87 -2.15 18.08
C LYS A 175 3.89 -3.28 18.22
N THR A 176 4.15 -3.99 17.12
CA THR A 176 5.11 -5.10 17.07
C THR A 176 6.24 -4.76 16.11
N ALA A 177 7.40 -5.38 16.31
CA ALA A 177 8.47 -5.34 15.31
C ALA A 177 8.01 -5.96 13.98
N GLN A 178 8.68 -5.60 12.89
CA GLN A 178 8.39 -6.19 11.57
C GLN A 178 8.52 -7.72 11.57
N PHE A 179 7.50 -8.39 11.04
CA PHE A 179 7.52 -9.82 10.72
C PHE A 179 7.60 -9.98 9.20
N MET A 180 8.65 -10.65 8.70
CA MET A 180 8.80 -10.88 7.25
C MET A 180 7.80 -11.94 6.79
N LEU A 181 6.82 -11.52 6.01
CA LEU A 181 5.75 -12.35 5.49
C LEU A 181 6.23 -13.18 4.28
N THR A 182 6.87 -12.52 3.32
CA THR A 182 7.40 -13.17 2.11
C THR A 182 8.61 -12.44 1.56
N THR A 183 9.48 -13.19 0.89
CA THR A 183 10.62 -12.71 0.11
C THR A 183 10.55 -13.36 -1.28
N PRO A 184 11.05 -12.71 -2.36
CA PRO A 184 11.06 -13.26 -3.71
C PRO A 184 11.96 -14.51 -3.79
N ASP A 185 11.32 -15.68 -3.82
CA ASP A 185 11.97 -16.99 -3.75
C ASP A 185 11.80 -17.79 -5.05
N TYR A 186 10.75 -17.50 -5.83
CA TYR A 186 10.48 -18.15 -7.11
C TYR A 186 11.07 -17.37 -8.29
N ASP A 187 11.32 -18.07 -9.41
CA ASP A 187 11.93 -17.46 -10.60
C ASP A 187 11.06 -16.35 -11.21
N TRP A 188 9.74 -16.50 -11.15
CA TRP A 188 8.79 -15.49 -11.63
C TRP A 188 8.76 -14.21 -10.77
N GLU A 189 9.37 -14.23 -9.58
CA GLU A 189 9.47 -13.07 -8.68
C GLU A 189 10.76 -12.27 -8.82
N ARG A 190 11.67 -12.75 -9.68
CA ARG A 190 13.06 -12.31 -9.77
C ARG A 190 13.47 -11.93 -11.20
N VAL A 191 12.50 -11.65 -12.07
CA VAL A 191 12.78 -11.20 -13.43
C VAL A 191 13.17 -9.71 -13.35
N ASP A 192 14.41 -9.43 -13.74
CA ASP A 192 15.11 -8.14 -13.66
C ASP A 192 15.38 -7.64 -12.22
N PHE A 193 14.36 -7.55 -11.37
CA PHE A 193 14.49 -7.19 -9.96
C PHE A 193 13.86 -8.25 -9.06
N TRP A 194 14.42 -8.40 -7.85
CA TRP A 194 13.94 -9.34 -6.85
C TRP A 194 12.96 -8.61 -5.93
N VAL A 195 11.67 -8.71 -6.27
CA VAL A 195 10.63 -7.85 -5.69
C VAL A 195 9.45 -8.68 -5.22
N ASN A 196 9.03 -8.46 -3.98
CA ASN A 196 7.65 -8.52 -3.56
C ASN A 196 7.24 -7.11 -3.09
N GLU A 197 6.18 -6.56 -3.67
CA GLU A 197 5.66 -5.21 -3.37
C GLU A 197 4.13 -5.15 -3.55
N GLY A 198 3.51 -3.98 -3.40
CA GLY A 198 2.07 -3.80 -3.61
C GLY A 198 1.16 -4.79 -2.88
N PRO A 199 1.31 -5.00 -1.55
CA PRO A 199 0.43 -5.89 -0.81
C PRO A 199 -1.03 -5.42 -0.88
N ALA A 200 -1.96 -6.34 -1.11
CA ALA A 200 -3.41 -6.08 -1.09
C ALA A 200 -4.15 -7.20 -0.39
N VAL A 201 -5.08 -6.86 0.51
CA VAL A 201 -5.72 -7.84 1.40
C VAL A 201 -7.15 -8.17 0.98
N LEU A 202 -7.44 -9.47 0.88
CA LEU A 202 -8.78 -10.00 0.67
C LEU A 202 -9.12 -10.99 1.80
N LYS A 203 -10.26 -10.78 2.46
CA LYS A 203 -10.81 -11.71 3.44
C LYS A 203 -12.00 -12.44 2.84
N ASN A 204 -11.94 -13.77 2.78
CA ASN A 204 -13.02 -14.55 2.20
C ASN A 204 -13.02 -15.98 2.75
N ASN A 205 -14.21 -16.53 3.03
CA ASN A 205 -14.41 -17.92 3.45
C ASN A 205 -13.50 -18.38 4.62
N GLY A 206 -13.34 -17.55 5.66
CA GLY A 206 -12.52 -17.88 6.82
C GLY A 206 -11.00 -17.78 6.58
N LYS A 207 -10.60 -17.23 5.44
CA LYS A 207 -9.19 -17.04 5.05
C LYS A 207 -8.86 -15.58 4.84
N ILE A 208 -7.59 -15.28 5.02
CA ILE A 208 -6.96 -14.01 4.66
C ILE A 208 -5.99 -14.30 3.53
N PHE A 209 -6.15 -13.58 2.43
CA PHE A 209 -5.24 -13.57 1.30
C PHE A 209 -4.53 -12.22 1.26
N ILE A 210 -3.21 -12.21 1.26
CA ILE A 210 -2.41 -11.03 0.99
C ILE A 210 -1.79 -11.24 -0.39
N ALA A 211 -2.44 -10.69 -1.40
CA ALA A 211 -1.88 -10.63 -2.75
C ALA A 211 -0.71 -9.65 -2.78
N PHE A 212 0.22 -9.86 -3.70
CA PHE A 212 1.39 -9.00 -3.88
C PHE A 212 1.87 -9.07 -5.32
N SER A 213 2.55 -8.02 -5.76
CA SER A 213 3.19 -7.96 -7.06
C SER A 213 4.66 -8.35 -6.99
N ALA A 214 5.22 -8.85 -8.10
CA ALA A 214 6.61 -9.32 -8.15
C ALA A 214 7.30 -9.02 -9.49
N SER A 215 8.64 -9.15 -9.49
CA SER A 215 9.53 -8.77 -10.61
C SER A 215 9.51 -7.26 -10.93
N ALA A 216 10.21 -6.83 -11.99
CA ALA A 216 10.16 -5.45 -12.45
C ALA A 216 8.77 -5.05 -12.98
N THR A 217 8.46 -3.76 -12.95
CA THR A 217 7.19 -3.15 -13.46
C THR A 217 7.06 -3.13 -15.00
N GLY A 218 7.81 -4.00 -15.68
CA GLY A 218 7.70 -4.25 -17.12
C GLY A 218 6.69 -5.36 -17.45
N ALA A 219 6.86 -6.01 -18.60
CA ALA A 219 5.98 -7.10 -19.02
C ALA A 219 6.04 -8.35 -18.12
N CYS A 220 7.03 -8.45 -17.24
CA CYS A 220 7.19 -9.54 -16.27
C CYS A 220 6.43 -9.31 -14.96
N TYR A 221 5.84 -8.12 -14.75
CA TYR A 221 5.08 -7.80 -13.55
C TYR A 221 3.87 -8.72 -13.44
N CYS A 222 3.74 -9.38 -12.30
CA CYS A 222 2.70 -10.39 -12.07
C CYS A 222 2.39 -10.51 -10.58
N MET A 223 1.30 -11.18 -10.24
CA MET A 223 0.83 -11.29 -8.85
C MET A 223 0.98 -12.70 -8.28
N GLY A 224 1.32 -12.79 -7.00
CA GLY A 224 1.13 -13.96 -6.15
C GLY A 224 0.25 -13.64 -4.95
N TYR A 225 0.05 -14.60 -4.06
CA TYR A 225 -0.52 -14.32 -2.74
C TYR A 225 0.04 -15.20 -1.63
N MET A 226 -0.07 -14.69 -0.41
CA MET A 226 0.05 -15.43 0.85
C MET A 226 -1.36 -15.74 1.37
N GLU A 227 -1.60 -16.95 1.84
CA GLU A 227 -2.88 -17.39 2.41
C GLU A 227 -2.70 -17.85 3.86
N ALA A 228 -3.55 -17.38 4.75
CA ALA A 228 -3.64 -17.84 6.15
C ALA A 228 -5.08 -18.08 6.57
N ASP A 229 -5.26 -18.90 7.61
CA ASP A 229 -6.53 -18.99 8.32
C ASP A 229 -6.79 -17.70 9.10
N GLU A 230 -7.99 -17.12 9.03
CA GLU A 230 -8.26 -15.86 9.71
C GLU A 230 -8.15 -15.95 11.24
N ASN A 231 -8.21 -17.16 11.81
CA ASN A 231 -8.07 -17.40 13.24
C ASN A 231 -6.67 -17.85 13.66
N SER A 232 -5.73 -17.97 12.72
CA SER A 232 -4.32 -18.29 13.00
C SER A 232 -3.56 -17.07 13.55
N ASP A 233 -2.37 -17.31 14.08
CA ASP A 233 -1.46 -16.21 14.43
C ASP A 233 -0.84 -15.65 13.16
N LEU A 234 -1.29 -14.46 12.74
CA LEU A 234 -0.82 -13.84 11.51
C LEU A 234 0.65 -13.40 11.56
N LEU A 235 1.27 -13.36 12.75
CA LEU A 235 2.69 -13.07 12.93
C LEU A 235 3.53 -14.36 13.13
N ASP A 236 2.97 -15.53 12.81
CA ASP A 236 3.69 -16.80 12.70
C ASP A 236 3.87 -17.19 11.22
N ARG A 237 5.10 -17.49 10.81
CA ARG A 237 5.43 -17.96 9.45
C ARG A 237 4.69 -19.23 9.06
N ASN A 238 4.40 -20.11 10.01
CA ASN A 238 3.73 -21.38 9.72
C ASN A 238 2.23 -21.21 9.44
N SER A 239 1.65 -20.04 9.74
CA SER A 239 0.27 -19.71 9.41
C SER A 239 0.06 -19.45 7.91
N TRP A 240 1.14 -19.12 7.19
CA TRP A 240 1.07 -18.62 5.82
C TRP A 240 1.56 -19.63 4.80
N ALA A 241 0.76 -19.81 3.74
CA ALA A 241 1.14 -20.54 2.54
C ALA A 241 1.30 -19.57 1.36
N LYS A 242 2.41 -19.69 0.61
CA LYS A 242 2.69 -18.87 -0.58
C LYS A 242 2.27 -19.61 -1.85
N THR A 243 1.66 -18.91 -2.80
CA THR A 243 1.40 -19.46 -4.14
C THR A 243 2.68 -19.84 -4.86
N ARG A 244 2.68 -20.99 -5.53
CA ARG A 244 3.87 -21.50 -6.26
C ARG A 244 4.04 -20.89 -7.65
N MET A 245 2.95 -20.43 -8.25
CA MET A 245 2.89 -19.84 -9.59
C MET A 245 2.16 -18.49 -9.51
N PRO A 246 2.38 -17.59 -10.48
CA PRO A 246 1.60 -16.36 -10.60
C PRO A 246 0.11 -16.65 -10.72
N VAL A 247 -0.72 -15.77 -10.16
CA VAL A 247 -2.18 -15.84 -10.19
C VAL A 247 -2.80 -14.80 -11.13
N LEU A 248 -2.04 -13.78 -11.50
CA LEU A 248 -2.36 -12.79 -12.53
C LEU A 248 -1.08 -12.38 -13.27
#